data_AF-A0A955WN37-F1
#
_entry.id   AF-A0A955WN37-F1
#
_cell.length_a   1.000
_cell.length_b   1.000
_cell.length_c   1.000
_cell.angle_alpha   90.00
_cell.angle_beta   90.00
_cell.angle_gamma   90.00
#
_symmetry.space_group_name_H-M   'P 1'
#
loop_
_entity.id
_entity.type
_entity.pdbx_description
1 polymer ?
#
loop_
_entity_poly.entity_id
_entity_poly.type
_entity_poly.pdbx_seq_one_letter_code
_entity_poly.pdbx_strand_id
1 'polypeptide(L)'
;AAFTLVATARRGALGLRGVLLGGHFWLSFAGAALGLRFFKGYYLQVLPAAVWIAAHPDGAIVRWLRRAPFAAGSRLRSGLLIACIALALVPGLISDVGELRAIHKTRRHARDPDAQRIGKVIAANTTADEPIWVWGRWAWPVYFHADRRASGPFYKVLGVLTNNLTNTWRRPTEPTRFLPDSPWREVMDALQAAPPAFIAVSRNEDYSKFAAFNTLLRQDYERVNGLPARQMLLYKRKGRPWIEPVRPQRKTGTRSAKRKPKGEASQRKASSSTPAADAARKAAP
;
A
#
# COMPACT_ATOMS: atom_id res chain seq x y z
N ALA A 1 -55.62 -13.96 23.66
CA ALA A 1 -54.45 -14.78 24.07
C ALA A 1 -53.45 -14.99 22.92
N ALA A 2 -53.85 -15.50 21.75
CA ALA A 2 -52.94 -15.78 20.62
C ALA A 2 -52.21 -14.54 20.05
N PHE A 3 -52.89 -13.39 19.91
CA PHE A 3 -52.28 -12.13 19.46
C PHE A 3 -51.20 -11.60 20.42
N THR A 4 -51.39 -11.79 21.72
CA THR A 4 -50.44 -11.38 22.75
C THR A 4 -49.17 -12.23 22.68
N LEU A 5 -49.31 -13.55 22.45
CA LEU A 5 -48.21 -14.50 22.34
C LEU A 5 -47.32 -14.24 21.09
N VAL A 6 -47.95 -13.95 19.95
CA VAL A 6 -47.26 -13.58 18.70
C VAL A 6 -46.52 -12.25 18.84
N ALA A 7 -47.10 -11.28 19.56
CA ALA A 7 -46.46 -10.00 19.83
C ALA A 7 -45.22 -10.14 20.74
N THR A 8 -45.26 -10.98 21.77
CA THR A 8 -44.09 -11.28 22.63
C THR A 8 -43.00 -12.06 21.92
N ALA A 9 -43.34 -13.04 21.09
CA ALA A 9 -42.36 -13.79 20.30
C ALA A 9 -41.65 -12.89 19.27
N ARG A 10 -42.39 -11.97 18.62
CA ARG A 10 -41.81 -10.95 17.73
C ARG A 10 -40.90 -9.98 18.47
N ARG A 11 -41.22 -9.60 19.71
CA ARG A 11 -40.36 -8.73 20.54
C ARG A 11 -39.04 -9.40 20.93
N GLY A 12 -39.06 -10.68 21.30
CA GLY A 12 -37.85 -11.45 21.62
C GLY A 12 -36.92 -11.64 20.42
N ALA A 13 -37.49 -12.00 19.26
CA ALA A 13 -36.73 -12.22 18.03
C ALA A 13 -36.05 -10.93 17.51
N LEU A 14 -36.70 -9.77 17.63
CA LEU A 14 -36.13 -8.48 17.26
C LEU A 14 -34.96 -8.08 18.17
N GLY A 15 -35.02 -8.42 19.47
CA GLY A 15 -33.94 -8.18 20.42
C GLY A 15 -32.69 -9.00 20.08
N LEU A 16 -32.87 -10.30 19.84
CA LEU A 16 -31.77 -11.21 19.52
C LEU A 16 -31.06 -10.82 18.20
N ARG A 17 -31.82 -10.46 17.15
CA ARG A 17 -31.24 -10.01 15.88
C ARG A 17 -30.38 -8.75 16.03
N GLY A 18 -30.84 -7.78 16.83
CA GLY A 18 -30.08 -6.57 17.12
C GLY A 18 -28.77 -6.87 17.86
N VAL A 19 -28.82 -7.80 18.83
CA VAL A 19 -27.62 -8.25 19.57
C VAL A 19 -26.63 -8.96 18.64
N LEU A 20 -27.10 -9.83 17.76
CA LEU A 20 -26.24 -10.55 16.82
C LEU A 20 -25.60 -9.60 15.78
N LEU A 21 -26.37 -8.68 15.21
CA LEU A 21 -25.86 -7.70 14.24
C LEU A 21 -24.89 -6.70 14.89
N GLY A 22 -25.24 -6.19 16.07
CA GLY A 22 -24.36 -5.31 16.84
C GLY A 22 -23.08 -6.02 17.29
N GLY A 23 -23.20 -7.25 17.79
CA GLY A 23 -22.07 -8.11 18.13
C GLY A 23 -21.17 -8.39 16.94
N HIS A 24 -21.75 -8.74 15.78
CA HIS A 24 -20.99 -8.93 14.55
C HIS A 24 -20.25 -7.66 14.12
N PHE A 25 -20.91 -6.50 14.15
CA PHE A 25 -20.26 -5.21 13.85
C PHE A 25 -19.07 -4.94 14.77
N TRP A 26 -19.26 -5.04 16.09
CA TRP A 26 -18.22 -4.74 17.07
C TRP A 26 -17.08 -5.74 17.06
N LEU A 27 -17.37 -7.04 16.91
CA LEU A 27 -16.33 -8.07 16.80
C LEU A 27 -15.55 -7.95 15.49
N SER A 28 -16.22 -7.65 14.36
CA SER A 28 -15.56 -7.35 13.09
C SER A 28 -14.67 -6.11 13.19
N PHE A 29 -15.15 -5.05 13.86
CA PHE A 29 -14.37 -3.83 14.07
C PHE A 29 -13.18 -4.06 15.00
N ALA A 30 -13.40 -4.71 16.14
CA ALA A 30 -12.35 -5.09 17.08
C ALA A 30 -11.32 -5.98 16.38
N GLY A 31 -11.75 -6.99 15.63
CA GLY A 31 -10.90 -7.84 14.79
C GLY A 31 -10.08 -7.06 13.78
N ALA A 32 -10.64 -6.04 13.14
CA ALA A 32 -9.93 -5.19 12.17
C ALA A 32 -8.91 -4.27 12.85
N ALA A 33 -9.19 -3.88 14.10
CA ALA A 33 -8.34 -3.04 14.93
C ALA A 33 -7.26 -3.84 15.69
N LEU A 34 -7.48 -5.15 15.91
CA LEU A 34 -6.51 -6.05 16.52
C LEU A 34 -5.22 -6.08 15.69
N GLY A 35 -4.08 -5.87 16.36
CA GLY A 35 -2.77 -5.74 15.72
C GLY A 35 -2.41 -4.32 15.28
N LEU A 36 -3.27 -3.31 15.53
CA LEU A 36 -2.99 -1.89 15.35
C LEU A 36 -2.42 -1.53 13.96
N ARG A 37 -2.75 -2.28 12.90
CA ARG A 37 -2.25 -2.03 11.54
C ARG A 37 -3.20 -1.19 10.69
N PHE A 38 -4.48 -1.12 11.08
CA PHE A 38 -5.53 -0.27 10.46
C PHE A 38 -5.52 -0.28 8.92
N PHE A 39 -5.21 -1.42 8.30
CA PHE A 39 -5.23 -1.51 6.85
C PHE A 39 -6.67 -1.38 6.35
N LYS A 40 -6.90 -0.52 5.35
CA LYS A 40 -8.23 -0.25 4.79
C LYS A 40 -9.01 -1.51 4.41
N GLY A 41 -8.31 -2.57 3.97
CA GLY A 41 -8.92 -3.85 3.61
C GLY A 41 -9.50 -4.63 4.79
N TYR A 42 -8.97 -4.46 6.01
CA TYR A 42 -9.48 -5.16 7.20
C TYR A 42 -10.88 -4.67 7.58
N TYR A 43 -11.19 -3.40 7.32
CA TYR A 43 -12.52 -2.85 7.58
C TYR A 43 -13.59 -3.29 6.58
N LEU A 44 -13.23 -4.00 5.50
CA LEU A 44 -14.22 -4.61 4.62
C LEU A 44 -15.06 -5.65 5.37
N GLN A 45 -14.53 -6.29 6.41
CA GLN A 45 -15.29 -7.24 7.23
C GLN A 45 -16.37 -6.57 8.11
N VAL A 46 -16.29 -5.26 8.30
CA VAL A 46 -17.31 -4.46 9.01
C VAL A 46 -18.48 -4.11 8.06
N LEU A 47 -18.22 -4.10 6.74
CA LEU A 47 -19.17 -3.64 5.74
C LEU A 47 -20.49 -4.43 5.74
N PRO A 48 -20.51 -5.78 5.81
CA PRO A 48 -21.78 -6.52 5.85
C PRO A 48 -22.64 -6.07 7.03
N ALA A 49 -22.10 -6.08 8.26
CA ALA A 49 -22.84 -5.66 9.44
C ALA A 49 -23.39 -4.24 9.29
N ALA A 50 -22.56 -3.30 8.81
CA ALA A 50 -22.95 -1.91 8.59
C ALA A 50 -24.07 -1.78 7.55
N VAL A 51 -24.02 -2.52 6.43
CA VAL A 51 -25.06 -2.54 5.40
C VAL A 51 -26.38 -3.09 5.97
N TRP A 52 -26.33 -4.20 6.71
CA TRP A 52 -27.51 -4.79 7.34
C TRP A 52 -28.14 -3.86 8.38
N ILE A 53 -27.31 -3.17 9.16
CA ILE A 53 -27.75 -2.14 10.11
C ILE A 53 -28.42 -0.97 9.38
N ALA A 54 -27.82 -0.49 8.28
CA ALA A 54 -28.30 0.67 7.53
C ALA A 54 -29.56 0.38 6.70
N ALA A 55 -29.65 -0.83 6.12
CA ALA A 55 -30.77 -1.27 5.30
C ALA A 55 -31.97 -1.77 6.12
N HIS A 56 -31.82 -1.88 7.45
CA HIS A 56 -32.92 -2.34 8.29
C HIS A 56 -34.05 -1.29 8.31
N PRO A 57 -35.26 -1.61 7.84
CA PRO A 57 -36.33 -0.63 7.56
C PRO A 57 -36.76 0.16 8.81
N ASP A 58 -36.58 -0.42 10.00
CA ASP A 58 -36.90 0.21 11.27
C ASP A 58 -35.70 0.84 12.01
N GLY A 59 -34.52 0.86 11.41
CA GLY A 59 -33.28 1.27 12.09
C GLY A 59 -32.96 0.37 13.30
N ALA A 60 -32.54 -0.87 13.07
CA ALA A 60 -32.33 -1.90 14.11
C ALA A 60 -31.54 -1.39 15.33
N ILE A 61 -30.50 -0.59 15.11
CA ILE A 61 -29.71 0.03 16.17
C ILE A 61 -30.53 1.07 16.95
N VAL A 62 -31.28 1.94 16.27
CA VAL A 62 -32.10 2.99 16.92
C VAL A 62 -33.19 2.36 17.78
N ARG A 63 -33.87 1.31 17.30
CA ARG A 63 -34.85 0.57 18.09
C ARG A 63 -34.23 -0.19 19.25
N TRP A 64 -33.08 -0.82 19.04
CA TRP A 64 -32.34 -1.50 20.11
C TRP A 64 -31.89 -0.50 21.17
N LEU A 65 -31.28 0.62 20.81
CA LEU A 65 -30.89 1.69 21.74
C LEU A 65 -32.09 2.30 22.49
N ARG A 66 -33.27 2.39 21.86
CA ARG A 66 -34.49 2.87 22.53
C ARG A 66 -35.09 1.87 23.52
N ARG A 67 -34.85 0.56 23.33
CA ARG A 67 -35.51 -0.53 24.08
C ARG A 67 -34.59 -1.30 25.01
N ALA A 68 -33.28 -1.24 24.81
CA ALA A 68 -32.33 -1.86 25.69
C ALA A 68 -32.54 -1.28 27.09
N PRO A 69 -32.75 -2.11 28.12
CA PRO A 69 -33.05 -1.67 29.48
C PRO A 69 -31.76 -1.16 30.14
N PHE A 70 -31.18 -0.10 29.57
CA PHE A 70 -30.14 0.66 30.23
C PHE A 70 -30.81 1.57 31.27
N ALA A 71 -31.30 0.97 32.34
CA ALA A 71 -31.75 1.65 33.56
C ALA A 71 -30.59 2.26 34.36
N ALA A 72 -29.38 2.35 33.77
CA ALA A 72 -28.28 3.13 34.30
C ALA A 72 -28.36 4.55 33.72
N GLY A 73 -28.44 5.55 34.60
CA GLY A 73 -28.76 6.94 34.32
C GLY A 73 -28.13 7.54 33.04
N SER A 74 -28.84 8.54 32.49
CA SER A 74 -28.66 9.30 31.23
C SER A 74 -27.26 9.42 30.58
N ARG A 75 -26.17 9.26 31.35
CA ARG A 75 -24.78 9.33 30.92
C ARG A 75 -24.36 8.19 29.98
N LEU A 76 -24.84 6.96 30.16
CA LEU A 76 -24.42 5.83 29.30
C LEU A 76 -24.99 5.97 27.87
N ARG A 77 -26.26 6.42 27.77
CA ARG A 77 -26.93 6.69 26.49
C ARG A 77 -26.24 7.84 25.74
N SER A 78 -25.93 8.93 26.45
CA SER A 78 -25.17 10.04 25.87
C SER A 78 -23.77 9.59 25.45
N GLY A 79 -23.09 8.75 26.24
CA GLY A 79 -21.78 8.19 25.91
C GLY A 79 -21.80 7.33 24.65
N LEU A 80 -22.79 6.44 24.50
CA LEU A 80 -22.98 5.61 23.30
C LEU A 80 -23.30 6.45 22.06
N LEU A 81 -24.16 7.46 22.19
CA LEU A 81 -24.49 8.38 21.10
C LEU A 81 -23.27 9.21 20.68
N ILE A 82 -22.54 9.77 21.65
CA ILE A 82 -21.28 10.49 21.42
C ILE A 82 -20.25 9.56 20.77
N ALA A 83 -20.13 8.30 21.22
CA ALA A 83 -19.23 7.32 20.61
C ALA A 83 -19.63 6.99 19.17
N CYS A 84 -20.92 6.82 18.88
CA CYS A 84 -21.42 6.58 17.52
C CYS A 84 -21.21 7.81 16.61
N ILE A 85 -21.49 9.02 17.11
CA ILE A 85 -21.24 10.27 16.40
C ILE A 85 -19.75 10.46 16.17
N ALA A 86 -18.92 10.23 17.18
CA ALA A 86 -17.47 10.26 17.07
C ALA A 86 -17.01 9.23 16.03
N LEU A 87 -17.44 7.97 16.08
CA LEU A 87 -17.09 6.95 15.08
C LEU A 87 -17.58 7.27 13.67
N ALA A 88 -18.68 8.01 13.51
CA ALA A 88 -19.18 8.44 12.20
C ALA A 88 -18.44 9.69 11.67
N LEU A 89 -18.08 10.62 12.55
CA LEU A 89 -17.40 11.87 12.20
C LEU A 89 -15.89 11.70 12.10
N VAL A 90 -15.28 10.79 12.87
CA VAL A 90 -13.84 10.55 12.92
C VAL A 90 -13.30 10.14 11.55
N PRO A 91 -13.92 9.26 10.75
CA PRO A 91 -13.49 9.02 9.38
C PRO A 91 -13.57 10.28 8.52
N GLY A 92 -14.57 11.14 8.70
CA GLY A 92 -14.70 12.41 7.97
C GLY A 92 -13.71 13.50 8.41
N LEU A 93 -13.25 13.46 9.66
CA LEU A 93 -12.27 14.36 10.25
C LEU A 93 -10.81 13.91 10.04
N ILE A 94 -10.58 12.58 10.01
CA ILE A 94 -9.26 11.98 9.80
C ILE A 94 -8.96 11.81 8.31
N SER A 95 -9.97 11.59 7.48
CA SER A 95 -9.76 11.50 6.04
C SER A 95 -9.71 12.90 5.45
N ASP A 96 -8.52 13.49 5.39
CA ASP A 96 -8.30 14.65 4.53
C ASP A 96 -8.82 14.28 3.12
N VAL A 97 -9.88 14.97 2.68
CA VAL A 97 -10.50 14.75 1.38
C VAL A 97 -9.47 14.95 0.26
N GLY A 98 -8.46 15.79 0.51
CA GLY A 98 -7.26 15.94 -0.33
C GLY A 98 -6.44 14.66 -0.39
N GLU A 99 -6.18 14.01 0.75
CA GLU A 99 -5.49 12.72 0.81
C GLU A 99 -6.28 11.60 0.13
N LEU A 100 -7.61 11.53 0.32
CA LEU A 100 -8.45 10.56 -0.39
C LEU A 100 -8.44 10.79 -1.90
N ARG A 101 -8.49 12.04 -2.37
CA ARG A 101 -8.35 12.36 -3.79
C ARG A 101 -6.95 12.03 -4.31
N ALA A 102 -5.89 12.28 -3.55
CA ALA A 102 -4.52 11.92 -3.90
C ALA A 102 -4.33 10.40 -3.98
N ILE A 103 -4.90 9.66 -3.02
CA ILE A 103 -4.94 8.19 -3.01
C ILE A 103 -5.73 7.67 -4.21
N HIS A 104 -6.89 8.26 -4.52
CA HIS A 104 -7.69 7.85 -5.67
C HIS A 104 -6.95 8.14 -6.98
N LYS A 105 -6.32 9.32 -7.11
CA LYS A 105 -5.50 9.71 -8.27
C LYS A 105 -4.30 8.77 -8.46
N THR A 106 -3.62 8.39 -7.38
CA THR A 106 -2.49 7.44 -7.43
C THR A 106 -2.95 6.01 -7.73
N ARG A 107 -4.13 5.59 -7.25
CA ARG A 107 -4.70 4.26 -7.51
C ARG A 107 -5.37 4.10 -8.88
N ARG A 108 -5.59 5.18 -9.63
CA ARG A 108 -6.08 5.13 -11.04
C ARG A 108 -5.01 4.66 -12.02
N HIS A 109 -3.74 4.64 -11.60
CA HIS A 109 -2.66 4.12 -12.41
C HIS A 109 -2.37 2.66 -12.06
N ALA A 110 -1.83 1.90 -13.01
CA ALA A 110 -1.25 0.59 -12.72
C ALA A 110 -0.36 0.72 -11.47
N ARG A 111 -0.57 -0.15 -10.47
CA ARG A 111 0.17 -0.07 -9.19
C ARG A 111 1.68 -0.09 -9.41
N ASP A 112 2.15 -0.74 -10.47
CA ASP A 112 3.56 -0.99 -10.72
C ASP A 112 3.92 -0.83 -12.22
N PRO A 113 3.91 0.38 -12.78
CA PRO A 113 4.18 0.59 -14.22
C PRO A 113 5.60 0.18 -14.61
N ASP A 114 6.55 0.25 -13.67
CA ASP A 114 7.92 -0.22 -13.86
C ASP A 114 7.97 -1.75 -13.92
N ALA A 115 7.24 -2.46 -13.04
CA ALA A 115 7.15 -3.92 -13.06
C ALA A 115 6.48 -4.43 -14.34
N GLN A 116 5.41 -3.77 -14.79
CA GLN A 116 4.75 -4.09 -16.05
C GLN A 116 5.69 -3.93 -17.24
N ARG A 117 6.45 -2.84 -17.27
CA ARG A 117 7.41 -2.57 -18.34
C ARG A 117 8.54 -3.59 -18.35
N ILE A 118 9.14 -3.86 -17.19
CA ILE A 118 10.19 -4.88 -17.06
C ILE A 118 9.64 -6.26 -17.41
N GLY A 119 8.45 -6.62 -16.91
CA GLY A 119 7.82 -7.91 -17.20
C GLY A 119 7.58 -8.13 -18.69
N LYS A 120 7.04 -7.14 -19.41
CA LYS A 120 6.90 -7.21 -20.88
C LYS A 120 8.23 -7.40 -21.60
N VAL A 121 9.27 -6.71 -21.15
CA VAL A 121 10.62 -6.81 -21.74
C VAL A 121 11.21 -8.19 -21.50
N ILE A 122 11.08 -8.73 -20.30
CA ILE A 122 11.49 -10.11 -19.97
C ILE A 122 10.70 -11.09 -20.84
N ALA A 123 9.37 -10.98 -20.90
CA ALA A 123 8.51 -11.87 -21.65
C ALA A 123 8.88 -11.90 -23.15
N ALA A 124 9.25 -10.76 -23.73
CA ALA A 124 9.69 -10.67 -25.12
C ALA A 124 11.11 -11.24 -25.37
N ASN A 125 11.90 -11.47 -24.33
CA ASN A 125 13.30 -11.90 -24.40
C ASN A 125 13.55 -13.27 -23.74
N THR A 126 12.48 -14.01 -23.41
CA THR A 126 12.55 -15.32 -22.75
C THR A 126 11.41 -16.22 -23.22
N THR A 127 11.61 -17.54 -23.12
CA THR A 127 10.56 -18.55 -23.21
C THR A 127 9.91 -18.78 -21.84
N ALA A 128 8.74 -19.44 -21.79
CA ALA A 128 8.00 -19.68 -20.55
C ALA A 128 8.78 -20.53 -19.51
N ASP A 129 9.67 -21.41 -19.97
CA ASP A 129 10.46 -22.30 -19.14
C ASP A 129 11.72 -21.63 -18.57
N GLU A 130 12.09 -20.45 -19.06
CA GLU A 130 13.26 -19.74 -18.58
C GLU A 130 12.94 -18.96 -17.30
N PRO A 131 13.56 -19.33 -16.16
CA PRO A 131 13.25 -18.69 -14.91
C PRO A 131 13.86 -17.29 -14.85
N ILE A 132 13.27 -16.45 -14.02
CA ILE A 132 13.84 -15.16 -13.62
C ILE A 132 14.02 -15.14 -12.11
N TRP A 133 14.76 -14.16 -11.61
CA TRP A 133 14.81 -13.92 -10.18
C TRP A 133 14.58 -12.45 -9.86
N VAL A 134 13.99 -12.19 -8.70
CA VAL A 134 13.53 -10.86 -8.35
C VAL A 134 13.94 -10.54 -6.92
N TRP A 135 14.73 -9.48 -6.77
CA TRP A 135 15.07 -8.89 -5.49
C TRP A 135 14.12 -7.76 -5.13
N GLY A 136 13.44 -7.97 -4.02
CA GLY A 136 12.71 -6.97 -3.28
C GLY A 136 11.20 -6.99 -3.48
N ARG A 137 10.48 -6.54 -2.46
CA ARG A 137 9.02 -6.43 -2.40
C ARG A 137 8.43 -5.76 -3.63
N TRP A 138 8.97 -4.61 -4.03
CA TRP A 138 8.35 -3.82 -5.10
C TRP A 138 8.58 -4.41 -6.48
N ALA A 139 9.64 -5.21 -6.66
CA ALA A 139 9.92 -5.86 -7.93
C ALA A 139 9.12 -7.16 -8.12
N TRP A 140 8.58 -7.75 -7.05
CA TRP A 140 7.83 -9.02 -7.08
C TRP A 140 6.73 -9.12 -8.17
N PRO A 141 5.94 -8.08 -8.48
CA PRO A 141 4.95 -8.13 -9.57
C PRO A 141 5.56 -8.39 -10.96
N VAL A 142 6.88 -8.26 -11.13
CA VAL A 142 7.57 -8.60 -12.38
C VAL A 142 7.32 -10.06 -12.77
N TYR A 143 7.27 -10.99 -11.82
CA TYR A 143 6.95 -12.39 -12.12
C TYR A 143 5.59 -12.55 -12.79
N PHE A 144 4.57 -11.86 -12.26
CA PHE A 144 3.22 -11.88 -12.82
C PHE A 144 3.17 -11.25 -14.21
N HIS A 145 3.90 -10.16 -14.44
CA HIS A 145 3.91 -9.47 -15.73
C HIS A 145 4.81 -10.11 -16.77
N ALA A 146 5.83 -10.85 -16.35
CA ALA A 146 6.70 -11.62 -17.23
C ALA A 146 6.10 -12.99 -17.55
N ASP A 147 5.18 -13.49 -16.71
CA ASP A 147 4.69 -14.86 -16.74
C ASP A 147 5.84 -15.88 -16.72
N ARG A 148 6.76 -15.71 -15.77
CA ARG A 148 7.95 -16.57 -15.59
C ARG A 148 8.05 -17.08 -14.16
N ARG A 149 8.54 -18.32 -14.03
CA ARG A 149 8.82 -18.94 -12.73
C ARG A 149 10.04 -18.28 -12.05
N ALA A 150 10.09 -18.36 -10.72
CA ALA A 150 11.29 -18.00 -9.98
C ALA A 150 12.40 -19.03 -10.17
N SER A 151 13.64 -18.55 -10.27
CA SER A 151 14.82 -19.39 -10.07
C SER A 151 15.01 -19.58 -8.56
N GLY A 152 14.85 -20.83 -8.11
CA GLY A 152 15.04 -21.24 -6.72
C GLY A 152 13.77 -21.24 -5.86
N PRO A 153 13.93 -21.62 -4.57
CA PRO A 153 12.80 -21.94 -3.69
C PRO A 153 12.05 -20.71 -3.16
N PHE A 154 12.66 -19.52 -3.19
CA PHE A 154 12.09 -18.31 -2.60
C PHE A 154 11.58 -17.33 -3.65
N TYR A 155 10.27 -17.39 -3.90
CA TYR A 155 9.57 -16.47 -4.81
C TYR A 155 9.47 -15.03 -4.28
N LYS A 156 9.45 -14.86 -2.95
CA LYS A 156 9.32 -13.55 -2.29
C LYS A 156 10.39 -13.41 -1.20
N VAL A 157 11.34 -12.51 -1.43
CA VAL A 157 12.49 -12.32 -0.52
C VAL A 157 12.14 -11.57 0.77
N LEU A 158 11.03 -10.83 0.78
CA LEU A 158 10.61 -10.04 1.93
C LEU A 158 10.24 -10.93 3.12
N GLY A 159 10.91 -10.70 4.26
CA GLY A 159 10.73 -11.50 5.48
C GLY A 159 11.49 -12.82 5.48
N VAL A 160 12.17 -13.16 4.38
CA VAL A 160 13.03 -14.34 4.26
C VAL A 160 14.49 -13.90 4.20
N LEU A 161 14.87 -13.17 3.14
CA LEU A 161 16.23 -12.66 2.93
C LEU A 161 16.40 -11.23 3.42
N THR A 162 15.29 -10.55 3.69
CA THR A 162 15.26 -9.19 4.19
C THR A 162 14.37 -9.08 5.42
N ASN A 163 14.59 -8.03 6.22
CA ASN A 163 13.73 -7.73 7.35
C ASN A 163 12.25 -7.56 6.93
N ASN A 164 11.35 -7.87 7.87
CA ASN A 164 9.92 -7.66 7.67
C ASN A 164 9.60 -6.17 7.55
N LEU A 165 8.51 -5.86 6.83
CA LEU A 165 7.96 -4.51 6.82
C LEU A 165 7.49 -4.14 8.22
N THR A 166 8.05 -3.06 8.75
CA THR A 166 7.64 -2.46 10.02
C THR A 166 6.55 -1.41 9.85
N ASN A 167 6.01 -1.25 8.64
CA ASN A 167 4.93 -0.31 8.35
C ASN A 167 3.77 -0.51 9.32
N THR A 168 3.55 0.50 10.15
CA THR A 168 2.31 0.69 10.88
C THR A 168 1.84 2.12 10.57
N TRP A 169 0.58 2.42 10.82
CA TRP A 169 0.08 3.79 10.69
C TRP A 169 0.80 4.81 11.58
N ARG A 170 1.52 4.36 12.64
CA ARG A 170 2.28 5.23 13.55
C ARG A 170 3.76 5.33 13.25
N ARG A 171 4.32 4.39 12.49
CA ARG A 171 5.77 4.32 12.25
C ARG A 171 6.06 4.24 10.75
N PRO A 172 6.90 5.16 10.23
CA PRO A 172 7.33 5.06 8.85
C PRO A 172 7.99 3.70 8.61
N THR A 173 7.88 3.22 7.38
CA THR A 173 8.49 1.94 7.00
C THR A 173 9.99 2.07 7.06
N GLU A 174 10.65 1.21 7.84
CA GLU A 174 12.10 1.13 7.79
C GLU A 174 12.56 0.62 6.41
N PRO A 175 13.72 1.08 5.92
CA PRO A 175 14.30 0.52 4.70
C PRO A 175 14.42 -1.00 4.81
N THR A 176 14.03 -1.70 3.75
CA THR A 176 14.20 -3.15 3.67
C THR A 176 15.67 -3.46 3.43
N ARG A 177 16.28 -4.29 4.27
CA ARG A 177 17.72 -4.60 4.27
C ARG A 177 17.94 -6.10 4.26
N PHE A 178 19.00 -6.53 3.59
CA PHE A 178 19.50 -7.91 3.67
C PHE A 178 19.78 -8.36 5.11
N LEU A 179 19.40 -9.61 5.42
CA LEU A 179 19.66 -10.28 6.69
C LEU A 179 20.78 -11.32 6.51
N PRO A 180 21.96 -11.14 7.12
CA PRO A 180 23.08 -12.09 6.98
C PRO A 180 22.80 -13.50 7.49
N ASP A 181 21.89 -13.64 8.46
CA ASP A 181 21.52 -14.92 9.07
C ASP A 181 20.29 -15.58 8.39
N SER A 182 19.83 -15.02 7.26
CA SER A 182 18.78 -15.62 6.44
C SER A 182 19.24 -16.87 5.68
N PRO A 183 18.34 -17.68 5.10
CA PRO A 183 18.71 -18.80 4.22
C PRO A 183 19.26 -18.35 2.86
N TRP A 184 20.10 -17.31 2.81
CA TRP A 184 20.62 -16.75 1.56
C TRP A 184 21.57 -17.70 0.83
N ARG A 185 22.22 -18.64 1.53
CA ARG A 185 23.07 -19.65 0.91
C ARG A 185 22.25 -20.55 -0.03
N GLU A 186 21.10 -21.04 0.44
CA GLU A 186 20.17 -21.83 -0.37
C GLU A 186 19.71 -21.09 -1.64
N VAL A 187 19.50 -19.77 -1.52
CA VAL A 187 19.19 -18.93 -2.68
C VAL A 187 20.36 -18.87 -3.65
N MET A 188 21.57 -18.61 -3.16
CA MET A 188 22.75 -18.51 -4.02
C MET A 188 23.06 -19.84 -4.71
N ASP A 189 22.94 -20.96 -3.99
CA ASP A 189 23.12 -22.31 -4.54
C ASP A 189 22.09 -22.57 -5.64
N ALA A 190 20.82 -22.21 -5.42
CA ALA A 190 19.78 -22.35 -6.42
C ALA A 190 20.00 -21.45 -7.65
N LEU A 191 20.45 -20.21 -7.44
CA LEU A 191 20.78 -19.27 -8.52
C LEU A 191 22.00 -19.73 -9.33
N GLN A 192 22.96 -20.40 -8.71
CA GLN A 192 24.12 -20.98 -9.41
C GLN A 192 23.74 -22.24 -10.17
N ALA A 193 22.93 -23.13 -9.57
CA ALA A 193 22.48 -24.36 -10.20
C ALA A 193 21.54 -24.12 -11.39
N ALA A 194 20.68 -23.10 -11.30
CA ALA A 194 19.75 -22.72 -12.35
C ALA A 194 19.80 -21.19 -12.64
N PRO A 195 20.84 -20.70 -13.34
CA PRO A 195 21.05 -19.27 -13.54
C PRO A 195 19.86 -18.60 -14.25
N PRO A 196 19.15 -17.65 -13.60
CA PRO A 196 17.99 -17.01 -14.21
C PRO A 196 18.39 -16.23 -15.47
N ALA A 197 17.48 -16.17 -16.44
CA ALA A 197 17.69 -15.38 -17.65
C ALA A 197 17.82 -13.88 -17.33
N PHE A 198 17.05 -13.43 -16.35
CA PHE A 198 17.01 -12.04 -15.90
C PHE A 198 16.92 -11.95 -14.38
N ILE A 199 17.52 -10.88 -13.84
CA ILE A 199 17.40 -10.50 -12.44
C ILE A 199 16.81 -9.08 -12.36
N ALA A 200 15.64 -8.93 -11.74
CA ALA A 200 15.03 -7.64 -11.48
C ALA A 200 15.25 -7.22 -10.01
N VAL A 201 15.66 -5.99 -9.77
CA VAL A 201 16.04 -5.52 -8.43
C VAL A 201 15.32 -4.22 -8.11
N SER A 202 14.61 -4.15 -6.98
CA SER A 202 14.05 -2.89 -6.50
C SER A 202 15.15 -1.98 -5.97
N ARG A 203 15.14 -0.70 -6.36
CA ARG A 203 16.12 0.30 -5.90
C ARG A 203 15.91 0.73 -4.44
N ASN A 204 14.72 0.50 -3.89
CA ASN A 204 14.37 0.94 -2.54
C ASN A 204 14.74 -0.11 -1.48
N GLU A 205 15.41 -1.18 -1.87
CA GLU A 205 15.75 -2.30 -0.99
C GLU A 205 17.25 -2.57 -1.08
N ASP A 206 17.90 -2.50 0.08
CA ASP A 206 19.35 -2.53 0.18
C ASP A 206 19.87 -3.97 0.10
N TYR A 207 20.56 -4.27 -1.00
CA TYR A 207 21.33 -5.50 -1.19
C TYR A 207 22.85 -5.25 -1.19
N SER A 208 23.31 -4.05 -0.83
CA SER A 208 24.75 -3.71 -0.83
C SER A 208 25.56 -4.62 0.10
N LYS A 209 24.97 -5.04 1.22
CA LYS A 209 25.58 -5.99 2.17
C LYS A 209 25.50 -7.45 1.73
N PHE A 210 24.79 -7.76 0.66
CA PHE A 210 24.69 -9.13 0.13
C PHE A 210 25.85 -9.42 -0.84
N ALA A 211 27.05 -9.64 -0.28
CA ALA A 211 28.29 -9.73 -1.05
C ALA A 211 28.29 -10.83 -2.13
N ALA A 212 27.72 -12.02 -1.82
CA ALA A 212 27.61 -13.12 -2.78
C ALA A 212 26.73 -12.74 -3.98
N PHE A 213 25.59 -12.11 -3.74
CA PHE A 213 24.70 -11.63 -4.80
C PHE A 213 25.33 -10.51 -5.63
N ASN A 214 26.03 -9.55 -5.01
CA ASN A 214 26.78 -8.52 -5.74
C ASN A 214 27.90 -9.11 -6.60
N THR A 215 28.50 -10.21 -6.16
CA THR A 215 29.53 -10.92 -6.94
C THR A 215 28.92 -11.63 -8.14
N LEU A 216 27.82 -12.37 -7.95
CA LEU A 216 27.03 -12.96 -9.03
C LEU A 216 26.64 -11.91 -10.09
N LEU A 217 26.08 -10.77 -9.65
CA LEU A 217 25.67 -9.70 -10.57
C LEU A 217 26.84 -9.12 -11.39
N ARG A 218 28.04 -9.03 -10.81
CA ARG A 218 29.22 -8.51 -11.54
C ARG A 218 29.82 -9.53 -12.49
N GLN A 219 29.83 -10.80 -12.09
CA GLN A 219 30.46 -11.88 -12.85
C GLN A 219 29.59 -12.33 -14.02
N ASP A 220 28.31 -12.60 -13.78
CA ASP A 220 27.48 -13.35 -14.72
C ASP A 220 26.37 -12.52 -15.36
N TYR A 221 26.16 -11.29 -14.87
CA TYR A 221 25.10 -10.42 -15.34
C TYR A 221 25.63 -9.07 -15.79
N GLU A 222 24.87 -8.43 -16.67
CA GLU A 222 25.10 -7.05 -17.07
C GLU A 222 23.81 -6.25 -16.92
N ARG A 223 23.95 -4.99 -16.52
CA ARG A 223 22.81 -4.12 -16.31
C ARG A 223 22.21 -3.69 -17.65
N VAL A 224 20.91 -3.87 -17.80
CA VAL A 224 20.16 -3.35 -18.94
C VAL A 224 19.99 -1.84 -18.78
N ASN A 225 20.61 -1.09 -19.69
CA ASN A 225 20.53 0.37 -19.72
C ASN A 225 19.38 0.84 -20.64
N GLY A 226 18.96 2.10 -20.49
CA GLY A 226 17.94 2.69 -21.38
C GLY A 226 16.48 2.33 -21.08
N LEU A 227 16.21 1.39 -20.16
CA LEU A 227 14.86 1.12 -19.69
C LEU A 227 14.34 2.27 -18.82
N PRO A 228 13.16 2.86 -19.12
CA PRO A 228 12.57 3.90 -18.30
C PRO A 228 11.88 3.30 -17.06
N ALA A 229 12.64 2.60 -16.21
CA ALA A 229 12.19 2.08 -14.92
C ALA A 229 12.91 2.86 -13.82
N ARG A 230 12.15 3.70 -13.10
CA ARG A 230 12.72 4.61 -12.10
C ARG A 230 13.03 3.91 -10.79
N GLN A 231 12.21 2.93 -10.41
CA GLN A 231 12.26 2.28 -9.10
C GLN A 231 12.92 0.90 -9.15
N MET A 232 13.32 0.43 -10.33
CA MET A 232 13.84 -0.91 -10.54
C MET A 232 15.08 -0.88 -11.44
N LEU A 233 15.89 -1.91 -11.28
CA LEU A 233 17.01 -2.27 -12.12
C LEU A 233 16.70 -3.61 -12.76
N LEU A 234 17.13 -3.79 -14.00
CA LEU A 234 17.08 -5.07 -14.69
C LEU A 234 18.50 -5.46 -15.09
N TYR A 235 18.85 -6.71 -14.81
CA TYR A 235 20.10 -7.34 -15.17
C TYR A 235 19.79 -8.52 -16.10
N LYS A 236 20.54 -8.64 -17.18
CA LYS A 236 20.46 -9.78 -18.10
C LYS A 236 21.70 -10.64 -17.93
N ARG A 237 21.56 -11.95 -18.11
CA ARG A 237 22.71 -12.86 -18.11
C ARG A 237 23.67 -12.48 -19.25
N LYS A 238 24.97 -12.42 -18.98
CA LYS A 238 25.99 -12.10 -20.00
C LYS A 238 25.95 -13.13 -21.14
N GLY A 239 26.25 -12.66 -22.35
CA GLY A 239 26.19 -13.48 -23.56
C GLY A 239 24.78 -13.81 -24.05
N ARG A 240 23.72 -13.47 -23.31
CA ARG A 240 22.34 -13.67 -23.76
C ARG A 240 21.99 -12.67 -24.88
N PRO A 241 21.41 -13.14 -26.00
CA PRO A 241 20.83 -12.27 -27.02
C PRO A 241 19.82 -11.31 -26.40
N TRP A 242 19.79 -10.08 -26.90
CA TRP A 242 18.94 -9.02 -26.39
C TRP A 242 18.21 -8.33 -27.52
N ILE A 243 16.88 -8.39 -27.47
CA ILE A 243 16.00 -7.62 -28.32
C ILE A 243 15.76 -6.29 -27.62
N GLU A 244 16.38 -5.24 -28.15
CA GLU A 244 16.23 -3.89 -27.62
C GLU A 244 14.73 -3.53 -27.58
N PRO A 245 14.20 -3.10 -26.43
CA PRO A 245 12.81 -2.70 -26.35
C PRO A 245 12.58 -1.55 -27.32
N VAL A 246 11.52 -1.65 -28.14
CA VAL A 246 11.08 -0.53 -28.96
C VAL A 246 10.83 0.65 -28.02
N ARG A 247 11.73 1.63 -28.05
CA ARG A 247 11.57 2.83 -27.23
C ARG A 247 10.27 3.46 -27.69
N PRO A 248 9.31 3.72 -26.78
CA PRO A 248 8.11 4.44 -27.16
C PRO A 248 8.60 5.72 -27.81
N GLN A 249 8.32 5.90 -29.10
CA GLN A 249 8.72 7.11 -29.81
C GLN A 249 8.24 8.26 -28.93
N ARG A 250 9.21 9.00 -28.39
CA ARG A 250 8.91 10.15 -27.54
C ARG A 250 8.10 11.03 -28.47
N LYS A 251 6.77 11.07 -28.29
CA LYS A 251 5.90 11.91 -29.12
C LYS A 251 6.56 13.27 -29.06
N THR A 252 7.23 13.65 -30.15
CA THR A 252 7.75 14.98 -30.37
C THR A 252 6.50 15.79 -30.61
N GLY A 253 5.74 15.99 -29.52
CA GLY A 253 4.68 16.95 -29.47
C GLY A 253 5.39 18.24 -29.82
N THR A 254 5.11 18.71 -31.03
CA THR A 254 5.04 20.10 -31.38
C THR A 254 4.47 20.82 -30.17
N ARG A 255 5.37 21.23 -29.27
CA ARG A 255 5.18 22.42 -28.44
C ARG A 255 5.12 23.54 -29.47
N SER A 256 3.97 23.63 -30.15
CA SER A 256 3.59 24.81 -30.90
C SER A 256 3.73 25.92 -29.89
N ALA A 257 4.75 26.74 -30.12
CA ALA A 257 5.14 27.83 -29.28
C ALA A 257 3.97 28.80 -29.24
N LYS A 258 3.01 28.58 -28.32
CA LYS A 258 2.09 29.61 -27.88
C LYS A 258 2.91 30.56 -27.03
N ARG A 259 3.78 31.34 -27.70
CA ARG A 259 4.37 32.57 -27.22
C ARG A 259 3.20 33.39 -26.69
N LYS A 260 3.07 33.49 -25.36
CA LYS A 260 2.27 34.56 -24.77
C LYS A 260 2.90 35.87 -25.24
N PRO A 261 2.14 36.79 -25.85
CA PRO A 261 2.67 38.12 -26.14
C PRO A 261 3.08 38.76 -24.82
N LYS A 262 4.31 39.28 -24.81
CA LYS A 262 4.91 40.03 -23.72
C LYS A 262 4.24 41.41 -23.72
N GLY A 263 3.05 41.47 -23.13
CA GLY A 263 2.33 42.71 -22.86
C GLY A 263 2.84 43.32 -21.56
N GLU A 264 3.42 44.51 -21.68
CA GLU A 264 3.72 45.45 -20.62
C GLU A 264 2.51 45.65 -19.70
N ALA A 265 2.73 45.62 -18.38
CA ALA A 265 2.02 46.52 -17.45
C ALA A 265 2.62 46.45 -16.05
N SER A 266 3.21 47.59 -15.68
CA SER A 266 3.02 48.26 -14.40
C SER A 266 3.83 47.81 -13.19
N GLN A 267 4.93 48.55 -13.02
CA GLN A 267 5.37 49.16 -11.78
C GLN A 267 4.29 49.29 -10.67
N ARG A 268 4.62 48.79 -9.48
CA ARG A 268 4.26 49.26 -8.12
C ARG A 268 4.61 48.11 -7.16
N LYS A 269 5.14 48.28 -5.96
CA LYS A 269 5.77 49.35 -5.20
C LYS A 269 6.29 48.64 -3.92
N ALA A 270 7.24 49.27 -3.25
CA ALA A 270 7.48 49.18 -1.80
C ALA A 270 8.08 47.88 -1.20
N SER A 271 9.40 47.91 -1.06
CA SER A 271 10.10 47.88 0.23
C SER A 271 9.33 47.40 1.47
N SER A 272 9.74 46.27 2.04
CA SER A 272 9.85 46.14 3.50
C SER A 272 11.06 45.28 3.84
N SER A 273 12.13 45.97 4.23
CA SER A 273 13.25 45.44 4.99
C SER A 273 12.77 45.01 6.37
N THR A 274 12.93 43.74 6.72
CA THR A 274 12.90 43.30 8.12
C THR A 274 14.35 43.02 8.52
N PRO A 275 14.88 43.67 9.58
CA PRO A 275 16.25 43.49 10.01
C PRO A 275 16.42 42.17 10.78
N ALA A 276 17.62 41.61 10.63
CA ALA A 276 18.12 40.49 11.39
C ALA A 276 18.13 40.81 12.89
N ALA A 277 17.52 39.93 13.69
CA ALA A 277 17.76 39.85 15.12
C ALA A 277 18.89 38.84 15.35
N ASP A 278 20.03 39.42 15.70
CA ASP A 278 21.17 38.78 16.33
C ASP A 278 20.83 38.28 17.75
N ALA A 279 21.72 37.44 18.27
CA ALA A 279 21.90 37.06 19.67
C ALA A 279 21.12 35.85 20.23
N ALA A 280 21.91 34.81 20.51
CA ALA A 280 21.99 34.08 21.79
C ALA A 280 21.96 32.55 21.63
N ARG A 281 23.15 31.96 21.46
CA ARG A 281 23.50 30.79 22.28
C ARG A 281 24.99 30.81 22.61
N LYS A 282 25.23 31.36 23.80
CA LYS A 282 26.45 31.23 24.57
C LYS A 282 26.79 29.76 24.77
N ALA A 283 28.09 29.54 24.75
CA ALA A 283 28.80 28.36 25.19
C ALA A 283 28.51 27.97 26.65
N ALA A 284 28.92 26.73 26.93
CA ALA A 284 29.41 26.16 28.18
C ALA A 284 28.47 25.16 28.88
N PRO A 285 29.02 24.20 29.64
CA PRO A 285 30.36 23.59 29.61
C PRO A 285 30.37 22.18 29.00
#